data_AF-A3F5U3-F1
#
_entry.id   AF-A3F5U3-F1
#
_cell.length_a   1.000
_cell.length_b   1.000
_cell.length_c   1.000
_cell.angle_alpha   90.00
_cell.angle_beta   90.00
_cell.angle_gamma   90.00
#
_symmetry.space_group_name_H-M   'P 1'
#
loop_
_entity.id
_entity.type
_entity.pdbx_description
1 polymer ?
#
loop_
_entity_poly.entity_id
_entity_poly.type
_entity_poly.pdbx_seq_one_letter_code
_entity_poly.pdbx_strand_id
1 'polypeptide(L)'
;KREVWRVKYTLAKIRKAARTLLTLEEKDPRRLFEGNALLRRLVRIGVLSEDRMKLDYVLGLRVEVFLERRLQTQVFKLGLAKSIHHARVLIRQKHISVRKQVV
;
A
#
# COMPACT_ATOMS: atom_id res chain seq x y z
N LYS A 1 -0.21 4.84 -18.70
CA LYS A 1 -0.24 5.83 -17.59
C LYS A 1 -1.38 5.62 -16.57
N ARG A 2 -2.52 5.01 -16.92
CA ARG A 2 -3.68 4.79 -16.03
C ARG A 2 -3.37 4.08 -14.70
N GLU A 3 -2.49 3.07 -14.69
CA GLU A 3 -2.12 2.34 -13.46
C GLU A 3 -1.46 3.27 -12.42
N VAL A 4 -0.58 4.17 -12.86
CA VAL A 4 0.06 5.18 -12.00
C VAL A 4 -0.96 6.16 -11.45
N TRP A 5 -1.93 6.59 -12.27
CA TRP A 5 -2.97 7.54 -11.86
C TRP A 5 -3.90 6.95 -10.80
N ARG A 6 -4.21 5.66 -10.92
CA ARG A 6 -4.99 4.94 -9.90
C ARG A 6 -4.29 4.96 -8.54
N VAL A 7 -2.99 4.68 -8.51
CA VAL A 7 -2.19 4.69 -7.27
C VAL A 7 -2.06 6.11 -6.70
N LYS A 8 -1.82 7.11 -7.57
CA LYS A 8 -1.79 8.52 -7.16
C LYS A 8 -3.10 8.95 -6.52
N TYR A 9 -4.23 8.55 -7.10
CA TYR A 9 -5.55 8.87 -6.56
C TYR A 9 -5.83 8.19 -5.21
N THR A 10 -5.45 6.91 -5.06
CA THR A 10 -5.56 6.22 -3.76
C THR A 10 -4.67 6.87 -2.69
N LEU A 11 -3.44 7.26 -3.03
CA LEU A 11 -2.54 7.98 -2.14
C LEU A 11 -3.16 9.34 -1.71
N ALA A 12 -3.75 10.07 -2.65
CA ALA A 12 -4.40 11.35 -2.37
C ALA A 12 -5.57 11.20 -1.39
N LYS A 13 -6.38 10.13 -1.52
CA LYS A 13 -7.45 9.82 -0.55
C LYS A 13 -6.90 9.54 0.85
N ILE A 14 -5.86 8.70 0.94
CA ILE A 14 -5.22 8.35 2.21
C ILE A 14 -4.63 9.61 2.88
N ARG A 15 -3.92 10.45 2.13
CA ARG A 15 -3.37 11.72 2.64
C ARG A 15 -4.45 12.72 3.02
N LYS A 16 -5.59 12.75 2.33
CA LYS A 16 -6.73 13.61 2.70
C LYS A 16 -7.29 13.18 4.05
N ALA A 17 -7.52 11.88 4.24
CA ALA A 17 -7.98 11.33 5.52
C ALA A 17 -6.98 11.58 6.65
N ALA A 18 -5.69 11.37 6.41
CA ALA A 18 -4.66 11.67 7.42
C ALA A 18 -4.67 13.15 7.82
N ARG A 19 -4.80 14.08 6.86
CA ARG A 19 -4.88 15.53 7.15
C ARG A 19 -6.09 15.89 8.02
N THR A 20 -7.27 15.36 7.72
CA THR A 20 -8.48 15.63 8.51
C THR A 20 -8.42 15.05 9.91
N LEU A 21 -7.69 13.94 10.11
CA LEU A 21 -7.49 13.36 11.44
C LEU A 21 -6.42 14.13 12.23
N LEU A 22 -5.42 14.67 11.54
CA LEU A 22 -4.34 15.44 12.15
C LEU A 22 -4.81 16.80 12.71
N THR A 23 -5.91 17.35 12.19
CA THR A 23 -6.52 18.60 12.71
C THR A 23 -7.30 18.42 14.01
N LEU A 24 -7.69 17.19 14.35
CA LEU A 24 -8.39 16.88 15.60
C LEU A 24 -7.39 16.72 16.74
N GLU A 25 -7.84 16.93 17.98
CA GLU A 25 -7.02 16.68 19.17
C GLU A 25 -6.63 15.21 19.29
N GLU A 26 -5.48 14.93 19.93
CA GLU A 26 -4.93 13.57 20.05
C GLU A 26 -5.86 12.59 20.78
N LYS A 27 -6.65 13.10 21.74
CA LYS A 27 -7.58 12.31 22.54
C LYS A 27 -8.99 12.22 21.94
N ASP A 28 -9.23 12.85 20.79
CA ASP A 28 -10.52 12.77 20.12
C ASP A 28 -10.84 11.30 19.74
N PRO A 29 -12.03 10.79 20.08
CA PRO A 29 -12.39 9.40 19.83
C PRO A 29 -12.37 9.04 18.34
N ARG A 30 -12.69 9.99 17.44
CA ARG A 30 -12.64 9.78 15.99
C ARG A 30 -11.19 9.63 15.52
N ARG A 31 -10.27 10.46 16.02
CA ARG A 31 -8.85 10.36 15.70
C ARG A 31 -8.25 9.03 16.15
N LEU A 32 -8.57 8.61 17.37
CA LEU A 32 -8.13 7.32 17.91
C LEU A 32 -8.65 6.14 17.09
N PHE A 33 -9.94 6.12 16.76
CA PHE A 33 -10.53 5.00 16.05
C PHE A 33 -10.13 4.98 14.56
N GLU A 34 -10.44 6.04 13.82
CA GLU A 34 -10.17 6.13 12.38
C GLU A 34 -8.66 6.15 12.09
N GLY A 35 -7.87 6.83 12.93
CA GLY A 35 -6.42 6.89 12.80
C GLY A 35 -5.77 5.51 12.97
N ASN A 36 -6.14 4.78 14.02
CA ASN A 36 -5.63 3.42 14.23
C ASN A 36 -6.08 2.45 13.13
N ALA A 37 -7.30 2.62 12.60
CA ALA A 37 -7.78 1.81 11.47
C ALA A 37 -6.97 2.09 10.20
N LEU A 38 -6.66 3.37 9.92
CA LEU A 38 -5.84 3.78 8.79
C LEU A 38 -4.42 3.20 8.88
N LEU A 39 -3.78 3.34 10.05
CA LEU A 39 -2.42 2.83 10.29
C LEU A 39 -2.36 1.30 10.17
N ARG A 40 -3.31 0.58 10.79
CA ARG A 40 -3.40 -0.89 10.68
C ARG A 40 -3.55 -1.35 9.23
N ARG A 41 -4.33 -0.64 8.41
CA ARG A 41 -4.47 -0.96 6.98
C ARG A 41 -3.17 -0.75 6.21
N LEU A 42 -2.43 0.33 6.49
CA LEU A 42 -1.17 0.64 5.80
C LEU A 42 -0.04 -0.35 6.17
N VAL A 43 0.03 -0.77 7.44
CA VAL A 43 0.95 -1.82 7.90
C VAL A 43 0.62 -3.15 7.25
N ARG A 44 -0.67 -3.54 7.18
CA ARG A 44 -1.08 -4.79 6.52
C ARG A 44 -0.70 -4.86 5.04
N ILE A 45 -0.74 -3.73 4.32
CA ILE A 45 -0.30 -3.67 2.91
C ILE A 45 1.24 -3.68 2.81
N GLY A 46 1.95 -3.38 3.90
CA GLY A 46 3.41 -3.30 3.94
C GLY A 46 3.96 -1.96 3.44
N VAL A 47 3.14 -0.90 3.44
CA VAL A 47 3.56 0.45 3.00
C VAL A 47 4.32 1.18 4.11
N LEU A 48 4.02 0.85 5.37
CA LEU A 48 4.61 1.45 6.57
C LEU A 48 5.20 0.34 7.45
N SER A 49 6.35 0.59 8.07
CA SER A 49 6.93 -0.31 9.10
C SER A 49 6.16 -0.14 10.42
N GLU A 50 6.17 -1.17 11.25
CA GLU A 50 5.57 -1.14 12.60
C GLU A 50 6.21 -0.04 13.47
N ASP A 51 7.51 0.24 13.28
CA ASP A 51 8.24 1.29 14.01
C ASP A 51 7.78 2.72 13.67
N ARG A 52 7.07 2.88 12.54
CA ARG A 52 6.64 4.18 12.01
C ARG A 52 5.12 4.35 12.05
N MET A 53 4.43 3.72 13.00
CA MET A 53 2.96 3.83 13.17
C MET A 53 2.52 5.19 13.74
N LYS A 54 2.83 6.29 13.04
CA LYS A 54 2.31 7.64 13.34
C LYS A 54 1.63 8.22 12.10
N LEU A 55 0.59 9.03 12.32
CA LEU A 55 -0.17 9.68 11.24
C LEU A 55 0.69 10.63 10.40
N ASP A 56 1.72 11.25 10.98
CA ASP A 56 2.61 12.18 10.27
C ASP A 56 3.38 11.50 9.14
N TYR A 57 3.83 10.25 9.35
CA TYR A 57 4.54 9.49 8.33
C TYR A 57 3.66 9.16 7.12
N VAL A 58 2.33 9.14 7.28
CA VAL A 58 1.38 8.91 6.18
C VAL A 58 1.43 10.06 5.16
N LEU A 59 1.73 11.29 5.60
CA LEU A 59 1.86 12.44 4.71
C LEU A 59 3.09 12.33 3.79
N GLY A 60 4.18 11.75 4.28
CA GLY A 60 5.44 11.55 3.56
C GLY A 60 5.44 10.38 2.55
N LEU A 61 4.36 9.59 2.46
CA LEU A 61 4.33 8.39 1.61
C LEU A 61 4.49 8.72 0.12
N ARG A 62 5.40 8.05 -0.58
CA ARG A 62 5.59 8.19 -2.04
C ARG A 62 4.79 7.14 -2.82
N VAL A 63 4.51 7.44 -4.08
CA VAL A 63 3.81 6.52 -5.00
C VAL A 63 4.60 5.23 -5.23
N GLU A 64 5.93 5.32 -5.24
CA GLU A 64 6.86 4.20 -5.41
C GLU A 64 6.60 3.07 -4.40
N VAL A 65 6.39 3.41 -3.13
CA VAL A 65 6.18 2.44 -2.05
C VAL A 65 4.94 1.56 -2.32
N PHE A 66 3.90 2.14 -2.91
CA PHE A 66 2.71 1.38 -3.32
C PHE A 66 2.96 0.49 -4.54
N LEU A 67 3.77 0.95 -5.50
CA LEU A 67 4.14 0.16 -6.67
C LEU A 67 5.02 -1.04 -6.29
N GLU A 68 5.82 -0.91 -5.24
CA GLU A 68 6.62 -2.02 -4.71
C GLU A 68 5.78 -3.12 -4.06
N ARG A 69 4.59 -2.82 -3.54
CA ARG A 69 3.69 -3.81 -2.92
C ARG A 69 2.78 -4.52 -3.92
N ARG A 70 2.90 -4.22 -5.21
CA ARG A 70 2.14 -4.89 -6.26
C ARG A 70 2.63 -6.32 -6.44
N LEU A 71 1.72 -7.27 -6.66
CA LEU A 71 2.08 -8.68 -6.89
C LEU A 71 3.15 -8.85 -7.98
N GLN A 72 3.05 -8.09 -9.06
CA GLN A 72 4.03 -8.09 -10.15
C GLN A 72 5.47 -7.79 -9.68
N THR A 73 5.65 -6.76 -8.85
CA THR A 73 6.98 -6.38 -8.33
C THR A 73 7.43 -7.31 -7.23
N GLN A 74 6.52 -7.82 -6.40
CA GLN A 74 6.82 -8.84 -5.39
C GLN A 74 7.33 -10.14 -6.01
N VAL A 75 6.66 -10.65 -7.06
CA VAL A 75 7.08 -11.86 -7.79
C VAL A 75 8.48 -11.69 -8.39
N PHE A 76 8.78 -10.50 -8.93
CA PHE A 76 10.12 -10.20 -9.43
C PHE A 76 11.15 -10.13 -8.30
N LYS A 77 10.85 -9.44 -7.20
CA LYS A 77 11.75 -9.35 -6.02
C LYS A 77 12.02 -10.72 -5.37
N LEU A 78 11.06 -11.65 -5.44
CA LEU A 78 11.21 -13.02 -4.97
C LEU A 78 12.07 -13.91 -5.90
N GLY A 79 12.52 -13.40 -7.05
CA GLY A 79 13.36 -14.15 -7.99
C GLY A 79 12.60 -15.17 -8.86
N LEU A 80 11.28 -15.25 -8.75
CA LEU A 80 10.45 -16.19 -9.53
C LEU A 80 10.35 -15.81 -11.01
N ALA A 81 10.68 -14.58 -11.36
CA ALA A 81 10.64 -14.07 -12.73
C ALA A 81 11.93 -13.32 -13.08
N LYS A 82 12.39 -13.50 -14.32
CA LYS A 82 13.60 -12.83 -14.86
C LYS A 82 13.46 -11.31 -15.01
N SER A 83 12.23 -10.80 -15.14
CA SER A 83 11.96 -9.36 -15.31
C SER A 83 10.55 -9.00 -14.83
N ILE A 84 10.29 -7.71 -14.65
CA ILE A 84 8.96 -7.18 -14.32
C ILE A 84 7.92 -7.55 -15.39
N HIS A 85 8.33 -7.59 -16.67
CA HIS A 85 7.46 -8.00 -17.78
C HIS A 85 7.16 -9.50 -17.73
N HIS A 86 8.16 -10.32 -17.43
CA HIS A 86 8.00 -11.75 -17.26
C HIS A 86 7.05 -12.08 -16.09
N ALA A 87 7.20 -11.41 -14.94
CA ALA A 87 6.29 -11.56 -13.81
C ALA A 87 4.82 -11.29 -14.19
N ARG A 88 4.58 -10.29 -15.04
CA ARG A 88 3.21 -9.97 -15.51
C ARG A 88 2.63 -11.08 -16.39
N VAL A 89 3.45 -11.70 -17.24
CA VAL A 89 3.02 -12.80 -18.10
C VAL A 89 2.66 -14.03 -17.27
N LEU A 90 3.49 -14.40 -16.30
CA LEU A 90 3.22 -15.53 -15.40
C LEU A 90 1.92 -15.37 -14.60
N ILE A 91 1.65 -14.16 -14.09
CA ILE A 91 0.39 -13.86 -13.40
C ILE A 91 -0.77 -13.98 -14.39
N ARG A 92 -0.68 -13.36 -15.58
CA ARG A 92 -1.76 -13.43 -16.58
C ARG A 92 -2.07 -14.86 -17.04
N GLN A 93 -1.06 -15.72 -17.11
CA GLN A 93 -1.18 -17.13 -17.49
C GLN A 93 -1.60 -18.04 -16.33
N LYS A 94 -1.87 -17.49 -15.14
CA LYS A 94 -2.30 -18.25 -13.95
C LYS A 94 -1.26 -19.24 -13.43
N HIS A 95 0.03 -18.95 -13.60
CA HIS A 95 1.12 -19.80 -13.08
C HIS A 95 1.47 -19.48 -11.62
N ILE A 96 0.94 -18.39 -11.06
CA ILE A 96 1.26 -17.92 -9.71
C ILE A 96 0.04 -18.11 -8.82
N SER A 97 0.28 -18.69 -7.64
CA SER A 97 -0.71 -18.79 -6.57
C SER A 97 -0.29 -17.95 -5.37
N VAL A 98 -1.26 -17.32 -4.73
CA VAL A 98 -1.10 -16.65 -3.44
C VAL A 98 -1.86 -17.48 -2.42
N ARG A 99 -1.12 -18.07 -1.46
CA ARG A 99 -1.64 -19.09 -0.54
C ARG A 99 -2.17 -20.31 -1.31
N LYS A 100 -3.49 -20.47 -1.40
CA LYS A 100 -4.17 -21.57 -2.10
C LYS A 100 -4.94 -21.12 -3.35
N GLN A 101 -4.96 -19.81 -3.62
CA GLN A 101 -5.72 -19.24 -4.73
C GLN A 101 -4.78 -18.88 -5.88
N VAL A 102 -5.11 -19.35 -7.08
CA VAL A 102 -4.43 -18.94 -8.32
C VAL A 102 -4.88 -17.54 -8.70
N VAL A 103 -3.93 -16.64 -9.01
CA VAL A 103 -4.15 -15.21 -9.27
C VAL A 103 -3.86 -14.86 -10.71
#